data_AF-A0A7J8R2K8-F1
#
_entry.id   AF-A0A7J8R2K8-F1
#
_cell.length_a   1.000
_cell.length_b   1.000
_cell.length_c   1.000
_cell.angle_alpha   90.00
_cell.angle_beta   90.00
_cell.angle_gamma   90.00
#
_symmetry.space_group_name_H-M   'P 1'
#
loop_
_entity.id
_entity.type
_entity.pdbx_description
1 polymer ?
#
loop_
_entity_poly.entity_id
_entity_poly.type
_entity_poly.pdbx_seq_one_letter_code
_entity_poly.pdbx_strand_id
1 'polypeptide(L)'
;MGGQTPYAALRNMLNKVKPYLSMVSLQFGYAGMFIISMVSLKHGMSNFILATYRHLAATIIIAPFAFLLERKIRPKMTLPIFLMIVILGFLEPVLDQNLYFLGMKYTSATYASAFLNIIPAVIIPAVTFIMAMIFR
;
A
#
# COMPACT_ATOMS: atom_id res chain seq x y z
N MET A 1 44.60 -3.60 -0.71
CA MET A 1 43.62 -3.82 0.39
C MET A 1 43.00 -2.47 0.72
N GLY A 2 41.86 -2.14 0.09
CA GLY A 2 41.23 -0.82 0.19
C GLY A 2 40.45 -0.68 1.50
N GLY A 3 40.88 0.25 2.35
CA GLY A 3 40.19 0.58 3.59
C GLY A 3 38.78 1.09 3.30
N GLN A 4 37.78 0.34 3.77
CA GLN A 4 36.41 0.86 3.85
C GLN A 4 36.44 2.02 4.84
N THR A 5 36.30 3.24 4.34
CA THR A 5 36.18 4.42 5.20
C THR A 5 34.98 4.22 6.14
N PRO A 6 35.08 4.57 7.43
CA PRO A 6 34.00 4.35 8.40
C PRO A 6 32.66 5.00 7.97
N TYR A 7 32.73 6.06 7.17
CA TYR A 7 31.59 6.71 6.54
C TYR A 7 30.86 5.84 5.51
N ALA A 8 31.56 4.99 4.75
CA ALA A 8 30.95 4.07 3.79
C ALA A 8 30.21 2.93 4.51
N ALA A 9 30.76 2.44 5.62
CA ALA A 9 30.10 1.44 6.46
C ALA A 9 28.83 1.99 7.12
N LEU A 10 28.89 3.21 7.68
CA LEU A 10 27.73 3.89 8.26
C LEU A 10 26.63 4.14 7.23
N ARG A 11 26.99 4.59 6.02
CA ARG A 11 26.02 4.81 4.92
C ARG A 11 25.33 3.51 4.49
N ASN A 12 26.07 2.40 4.44
CA ASN A 12 25.49 1.09 4.13
C ASN A 12 24.57 0.59 5.24
N MET A 13 24.91 0.83 6.52
CA MET A 13 24.00 0.54 7.63
C MET A 13 22.74 1.40 7.56
N LEU A 14 22.86 2.71 7.33
CA LEU A 14 21.70 3.61 7.19
C LEU A 14 20.79 3.19 6.03
N ASN A 15 21.36 2.79 4.89
CA ASN A 15 20.57 2.27 3.77
C ASN A 15 19.85 0.96 4.09
N LYS A 16 20.46 0.08 4.89
CA LYS A 16 19.79 -1.13 5.37
C LYS A 16 18.70 -0.83 6.40
N VAL A 17 18.90 0.15 7.28
CA VAL A 17 17.92 0.53 8.33
C VAL A 17 16.74 1.33 7.77
N LYS A 18 16.97 2.14 6.74
CA LYS A 18 15.95 2.98 6.10
C LYS A 18 14.63 2.24 5.76
N PRO A 19 14.63 1.08 5.07
CA PRO A 19 13.39 0.35 4.78
C PRO A 19 12.70 -0.18 6.04
N TYR A 20 13.45 -0.62 7.06
CA TYR A 20 12.85 -1.07 8.33
C TYR A 20 12.19 0.08 9.07
N LEU A 21 12.86 1.24 9.14
CA LEU A 21 12.30 2.43 9.77
C LEU A 21 11.03 2.89 9.02
N SER A 22 11.06 2.89 7.68
CA SER A 22 9.87 3.19 6.86
C SER A 22 8.72 2.22 7.16
N MET A 23 8.99 0.92 7.29
CA MET A 23 7.98 -0.09 7.59
C MET A 23 7.36 0.11 8.98
N VAL A 24 8.19 0.40 9.99
CA VAL A 24 7.72 0.67 11.35
C VAL A 24 6.86 1.93 11.39
N SER A 25 7.29 3.02 10.74
CA SER A 25 6.49 4.26 10.64
C SER A 25 5.15 4.02 9.95
N LEU A 26 5.13 3.20 8.88
CA LEU A 26 3.91 2.85 8.16
C LEU A 26 2.94 2.03 9.02
N GLN A 27 3.44 1.05 9.77
CA GLN A 27 2.62 0.27 10.71
C GLN A 27 2.07 1.12 11.85
N PHE A 28 2.85 2.06 12.36
CA PHE A 28 2.38 3.02 13.37
C PHE A 28 1.25 3.92 12.82
N GLY A 29 1.39 4.38 11.57
CA GLY A 29 0.35 5.12 10.86
C GLY A 29 -0.94 4.31 10.72
N TYR A 30 -0.85 3.02 10.36
CA TYR A 30 -2.01 2.14 10.30
C TYR A 30 -2.68 1.93 11.66
N ALA A 31 -1.90 1.72 12.73
CA ALA A 31 -2.44 1.59 14.07
C ALA A 31 -3.23 2.84 14.49
N GLY A 32 -2.69 4.04 14.22
CA GLY A 32 -3.40 5.30 14.46
C GLY A 32 -4.69 5.42 13.65
N MET A 33 -4.65 5.04 12.37
CA MET A 33 -5.84 5.01 11.51
C MET A 33 -6.93 4.07 12.04
N PHE A 34 -6.57 2.88 12.52
CA PHE A 34 -7.52 1.92 13.09
C PHE A 34 -8.18 2.45 14.36
N ILE A 35 -7.42 3.10 15.24
CA ILE A 35 -7.96 3.70 16.47
C ILE A 35 -8.96 4.81 16.13
N ILE A 36 -8.59 5.74 15.25
CA ILE A 36 -9.49 6.82 14.81
C ILE A 36 -10.76 6.23 14.18
N SER A 37 -10.60 5.21 13.33
CA SER A 37 -11.72 4.52 12.69
C SER A 37 -12.64 3.87 13.71
N MET A 38 -12.09 3.18 14.72
CA MET A 38 -12.88 2.56 15.79
C MET A 38 -13.65 3.60 16.61
N VAL A 39 -13.02 4.73 16.96
CA VAL A 39 -13.68 5.79 17.74
C VAL A 39 -14.81 6.43 16.94
N SER A 40 -14.59 6.72 15.65
CA SER A 40 -15.61 7.28 14.77
C SER A 40 -16.81 6.35 14.57
N LEU A 41 -16.57 5.05 14.40
CA LEU A 41 -17.64 4.05 14.26
C LEU A 41 -18.45 3.87 15.54
N LYS A 42 -17.80 3.91 16.72
CA LYS A 42 -18.49 3.87 18.02
C LYS A 42 -19.38 5.09 18.28
N HIS A 43 -19.07 6.22 17.65
CA HIS A 43 -19.91 7.43 17.69
C HIS A 43 -21.04 7.43 16.64
N GLY A 44 -21.28 6.30 15.96
CA GLY A 44 -22.40 6.14 15.03
C GLY A 44 -22.14 6.66 13.61
N MET A 45 -20.89 6.95 13.25
CA MET A 45 -20.52 7.39 11.90
C MET A 45 -20.61 6.22 10.91
N SER A 46 -21.21 6.44 9.74
CA SER A 46 -21.27 5.41 8.69
C SER A 46 -19.88 5.09 8.13
N ASN A 47 -19.56 3.79 8.00
CA ASN A 47 -18.30 3.30 7.43
C ASN A 47 -17.98 3.91 6.06
N PHE A 48 -19.01 4.17 5.24
CA PHE A 48 -18.83 4.73 3.90
C PHE A 48 -18.32 6.18 3.97
N ILE A 49 -18.86 6.98 4.90
CA ILE A 49 -18.45 8.37 5.11
C ILE A 49 -17.00 8.42 5.61
N LEU A 50 -16.62 7.52 6.52
CA LEU A 50 -15.25 7.42 7.02
C LEU A 50 -14.25 7.09 5.90
N ALA A 51 -14.59 6.12 5.05
CA ALA A 51 -13.75 5.74 3.91
C ALA A 51 -13.58 6.91 2.92
N THR A 52 -14.68 7.58 2.55
CA THR A 52 -14.65 8.73 1.65
C THR A 52 -13.82 9.88 2.21
N TYR A 53 -13.98 10.22 3.50
CA TYR A 53 -13.17 11.26 4.16
C TYR A 53 -11.68 10.93 4.17
N ARG A 54 -11.32 9.66 4.42
CA ARG A 54 -9.92 9.22 4.43
C ARG A 54 -9.26 9.41 3.06
N HIS A 55 -9.93 9.00 1.99
CA HIS A 55 -9.40 9.14 0.63
C HIS A 55 -9.33 10.61 0.21
N LEU A 56 -10.34 11.42 0.54
CA LEU A 56 -10.33 12.87 0.29
C LEU A 56 -9.20 13.58 1.05
N ALA A 57 -9.03 13.31 2.34
CA ALA A 57 -7.97 13.90 3.15
C ALA A 57 -6.59 13.49 2.62
N ALA A 58 -6.41 12.22 2.25
CA ALA A 58 -5.18 11.75 1.62
C ALA A 58 -4.91 12.49 0.32
N THR A 59 -5.91 12.66 -0.56
CA THR A 59 -5.76 13.42 -1.80
C THR A 59 -5.39 14.88 -1.52
N ILE A 60 -6.05 15.56 -0.57
CA ILE A 60 -5.76 16.96 -0.24
C ILE A 60 -4.36 17.15 0.33
N ILE A 61 -3.90 16.22 1.18
CA ILE A 61 -2.57 16.29 1.79
C ILE A 61 -1.51 15.97 0.73
N ILE A 62 -1.69 14.91 -0.06
CA ILE A 62 -0.68 14.43 -1.02
C ILE A 62 -0.64 15.32 -2.27
N ALA A 63 -1.77 15.86 -2.74
CA ALA A 63 -1.83 16.69 -3.96
C ALA A 63 -0.82 17.85 -4.01
N PRO A 64 -0.64 18.68 -2.97
CA PRO A 64 0.36 19.74 -2.98
C PRO A 64 1.79 19.19 -2.98
N PHE A 65 2.07 18.11 -2.25
CA PHE A 65 3.40 17.47 -2.27
C PHE A 65 3.70 16.87 -3.65
N ALA A 66 2.74 16.17 -4.26
CA ALA A 66 2.86 15.67 -5.62
C ALA A 66 3.09 16.81 -6.61
N PHE A 67 2.34 17.91 -6.50
CA PHE A 67 2.50 19.05 -7.40
C PHE A 67 3.85 19.78 -7.25
N LEU A 68 4.40 19.86 -6.03
CA LEU A 68 5.66 20.57 -5.75
C LEU A 68 6.90 19.70 -5.99
N LEU A 69 6.89 18.43 -5.55
CA LEU A 69 8.04 17.52 -5.65
C LEU A 69 8.16 16.85 -7.03
N GLU A 70 7.04 16.46 -7.65
CA GLU A 70 7.07 15.67 -8.89
C GLU A 70 7.11 16.55 -10.15
N ARG A 71 7.01 17.89 -10.02
CA ARG A 71 6.99 18.83 -11.14
C ARG A 71 8.18 18.66 -12.10
N LYS A 72 9.33 18.21 -11.60
CA LYS A 72 10.58 18.03 -12.39
C LYS A 72 10.78 16.62 -12.96
N ILE A 73 10.04 15.61 -12.47
CA ILE A 73 10.27 14.18 -12.78
C ILE A 73 9.12 13.60 -13.63
N ARG A 74 8.12 14.42 -14.01
CA ARG A 74 6.92 13.94 -14.70
C ARG A 74 7.26 13.20 -16.02
N PRO A 75 6.93 11.91 -16.16
CA PRO A 75 6.75 11.32 -17.48
C PRO A 75 5.56 12.02 -18.16
N LYS A 76 5.60 12.20 -19.48
CA LYS A 76 4.50 12.81 -20.23
C LYS A 76 3.21 12.02 -19.96
N MET A 77 2.22 12.66 -19.33
CA MET A 77 0.90 12.08 -19.08
C MET A 77 0.21 11.84 -20.42
N THR A 78 0.34 10.63 -20.96
CA THR A 78 -0.44 10.18 -22.10
C THR A 78 -1.76 9.59 -21.60
N LEU A 79 -2.83 9.75 -22.39
CA LEU A 79 -4.17 9.26 -22.08
C LEU A 79 -4.22 7.77 -21.66
N PRO A 80 -3.41 6.86 -22.22
CA PRO A 80 -3.31 5.47 -21.76
C PRO A 80 -2.77 5.33 -20.33
N ILE A 81 -1.74 6.09 -19.96
CA ILE A 81 -1.15 6.04 -18.61
C ILE A 81 -2.15 6.55 -17.58
N PHE A 82 -2.87 7.63 -17.91
CA PHE A 82 -3.93 8.15 -17.06
C PHE A 82 -5.05 7.12 -16.84
N LEU A 83 -5.55 6.49 -17.91
CA LEU A 83 -6.56 5.44 -17.79
C LEU A 83 -6.03 4.25 -16.98
N MET A 84 -4.77 3.86 -17.14
CA MET A 84 -4.17 2.78 -16.38
C MET A 84 -4.09 3.10 -14.88
N ILE A 85 -3.73 4.35 -14.51
CA ILE A 85 -3.73 4.80 -13.11
C ILE A 85 -5.15 4.82 -12.54
N VAL A 86 -6.14 5.28 -13.30
CA VAL A 86 -7.55 5.29 -12.88
C VAL A 86 -8.06 3.86 -12.68
N ILE A 87 -7.74 2.94 -13.60
CA ILE A 87 -8.11 1.52 -13.50
C ILE A 87 -7.45 0.91 -12.27
N LEU A 88 -6.14 1.11 -12.06
CA LEU A 88 -5.42 0.60 -10.88
C LEU A 88 -5.99 1.17 -9.58
N GLY A 89 -6.26 2.49 -9.53
CA GLY A 89 -6.85 3.16 -8.37
C GLY A 89 -8.30 2.76 -8.09
N PHE A 90 -9.01 2.20 -9.08
CA PHE A 90 -10.34 1.62 -8.87
C PHE A 90 -10.24 0.13 -8.47
N LEU A 91 -9.41 -0.64 -9.17
CA LEU A 91 -9.24 -2.07 -8.94
C LEU A 91 -8.65 -2.38 -7.56
N GLU A 92 -7.68 -1.60 -7.12
CA GLU A 92 -6.92 -1.93 -5.92
C GLU A 92 -7.77 -1.65 -4.66
N PRO A 93 -8.13 -0.42 -4.28
CA PRO A 93 -8.87 -0.21 -3.03
C PRO A 93 -10.34 -0.66 -3.07
N VAL A 94 -11.05 -0.50 -4.20
CA VAL A 94 -12.49 -0.79 -4.26
C VAL A 94 -12.72 -2.28 -4.36
N LEU A 95 -12.00 -2.95 -5.27
CA LEU A 95 -12.18 -4.37 -5.53
C LEU A 95 -11.54 -5.23 -4.42
N ASP A 96 -10.37 -4.86 -3.88
CA ASP A 96 -9.76 -5.53 -2.73
C ASP A 96 -10.67 -5.49 -1.49
N GLN A 97 -11.14 -4.30 -1.10
CA GLN A 97 -12.01 -4.19 0.07
C GLN A 97 -13.36 -4.90 -0.15
N ASN A 98 -14.01 -4.74 -1.31
CA ASN A 98 -15.29 -5.39 -1.57
C ASN A 98 -15.18 -6.92 -1.63
N LEU A 99 -14.15 -7.46 -2.30
CA LEU A 99 -13.93 -8.90 -2.36
C LEU A 99 -13.52 -9.46 -0.99
N TYR A 100 -12.77 -8.71 -0.18
CA TYR A 100 -12.43 -9.12 1.18
C TYR A 100 -13.68 -9.21 2.07
N PHE A 101 -14.55 -8.20 2.05
CA PHE A 101 -15.82 -8.24 2.80
C PHE A 101 -16.78 -9.31 2.28
N LEU A 102 -16.85 -9.50 0.96
CA LEU A 102 -17.64 -10.57 0.34
C LEU A 102 -17.10 -11.94 0.74
N GLY A 103 -15.78 -12.12 0.71
CA GLY A 103 -15.08 -13.31 1.16
C GLY A 103 -15.41 -13.64 2.61
N MET A 104 -15.29 -12.68 3.53
CA MET A 104 -15.67 -12.85 4.94
C MET A 104 -17.17 -13.12 5.16
N LYS A 105 -18.03 -12.80 4.19
CA LYS A 105 -19.46 -13.12 4.27
C LYS A 105 -19.74 -14.58 3.88
N TYR A 106 -18.95 -15.13 2.95
CA TYR A 106 -19.08 -16.52 2.49
C TYR A 106 -18.11 -17.50 3.20
N THR A 107 -17.08 -16.98 3.88
CA THR A 107 -16.06 -17.76 4.59
C THR A 107 -15.83 -17.22 6.00
N SER A 108 -15.26 -18.03 6.89
CA SER A 108 -14.96 -17.55 8.25
C SER A 108 -13.74 -16.61 8.24
N ALA A 109 -13.67 -15.71 9.22
CA ALA A 109 -12.52 -14.82 9.39
C ALA A 109 -11.18 -15.59 9.49
N THR A 110 -11.20 -16.82 10.01
CA THR A 110 -10.04 -17.71 10.09
C THR A 110 -9.55 -18.13 8.70
N TYR A 111 -10.47 -18.43 7.79
CA TYR A 111 -10.13 -18.82 6.41
C TYR A 111 -9.59 -17.62 5.61
N ALA A 112 -10.19 -16.44 5.77
CA ALA A 112 -9.67 -15.21 5.17
C ALA A 112 -8.25 -14.89 5.68
N SER A 113 -8.00 -15.07 6.99
CA SER A 113 -6.67 -14.87 7.60
C SER A 113 -5.64 -15.89 7.11
N ALA A 114 -6.04 -17.14 6.90
CA ALA A 114 -5.18 -18.17 6.32
C ALA A 114 -4.76 -17.79 4.89
N PHE A 115 -5.68 -17.30 4.06
CA PHE A 115 -5.36 -16.80 2.72
C PHE A 115 -4.38 -15.62 2.76
N LEU A 116 -4.60 -14.63 3.62
CA LEU A 116 -3.70 -13.47 3.75
C LEU A 116 -2.26 -13.87 4.09
N ASN A 117 -2.08 -14.91 4.90
CA ASN A 117 -0.74 -15.43 5.23
C ASN A 117 -0.12 -16.24 4.09
N ILE A 118 -0.93 -16.91 3.27
CA ILE A 118 -0.48 -17.66 2.08
C ILE A 118 -0.11 -16.71 0.92
N ILE A 119 -0.70 -15.50 0.87
CA ILE A 119 -0.43 -14.51 -0.18
C ILE A 119 1.08 -14.24 -0.37
N PRO A 120 1.81 -13.74 0.65
CA PRO A 120 3.23 -13.46 0.49
C PRO A 120 4.10 -14.72 0.41
N ALA A 121 3.69 -15.81 1.07
CA ALA A 121 4.50 -17.03 1.19
C ALA A 121 4.46 -17.92 -0.05
N VAL A 122 3.31 -18.01 -0.74
CA VAL A 122 3.08 -18.99 -1.81
C VAL A 122 2.51 -18.34 -3.06
N ILE A 123 1.52 -17.46 -2.93
CA ILE A 123 0.79 -16.95 -4.11
C ILE A 123 1.65 -15.99 -4.93
N ILE A 124 2.33 -15.02 -4.30
CA ILE A 124 3.22 -14.09 -5.02
C ILE A 124 4.31 -14.84 -5.81
N PRO A 125 5.09 -15.78 -5.21
CA PRO A 125 6.09 -16.52 -5.97
C PRO A 125 5.48 -17.45 -7.02
N ALA A 126 4.33 -18.08 -6.76
CA ALA A 126 3.66 -18.93 -7.75
C ALA A 126 3.16 -18.14 -8.96
N VAL A 127 2.53 -16.98 -8.75
CA VAL A 127 2.08 -16.09 -9.84
C VAL A 127 3.28 -15.54 -10.61
N THR A 128 4.34 -15.14 -9.90
CA THR A 128 5.59 -14.69 -10.53
C THR A 128 6.21 -15.80 -11.39
N PHE A 129 6.20 -17.05 -10.90
CA PHE A 129 6.71 -18.20 -11.63
C PHE A 129 5.86 -18.54 -12.87
N ILE A 130 4.53 -18.53 -12.75
CA ILE A 130 3.62 -18.76 -13.87
C ILE A 130 3.78 -17.68 -14.94
N MET A 131 3.82 -16.41 -14.54
CA MET A 131 4.09 -15.30 -15.47
C MET A 131 5.45 -15.46 -16.14
N ALA A 132 6.50 -15.82 -15.38
CA ALA A 132 7.83 -16.06 -15.94
C ALA A 132 7.86 -17.22 -16.93
N MET A 133 7.02 -18.26 -16.77
CA MET A 133 6.89 -19.34 -17.75
C MET A 133 6.13 -18.93 -19.00
N ILE A 134 5.09 -18.09 -18.88
CA ILE A 134 4.29 -17.60 -20.00
C ILE A 134 5.08 -16.61 -20.86
N PHE A 135 5.88 -15.75 -20.23
CA PHE A 135 6.70 -14.73 -20.89
C PHE A 135 8.14 -15.20 -21.22
N ARG A 136 8.38 -16.52 -21.20
CA ARG A 136 9.68 -17.11 -21.56
C ARG A 136 9.89 -17.21 -23.06
#